data_AF-A0A7Y4U151-F1
#
_entry.id   AF-A0A7Y4U151-F1
#
_cell.length_a   1.000
_cell.length_b   1.000
_cell.length_c   1.000
_cell.angle_alpha   90.00
_cell.angle_beta   90.00
_cell.angle_gamma   90.00
#
_symmetry.space_group_name_H-M   'P 1'
#
loop_
_entity.id
_entity.type
_entity.pdbx_description
1 polymer ?
#
loop_
_entity_poly.entity_id
_entity_poly.type
_entity_poly.pdbx_seq_one_letter_code
_entity_poly.pdbx_strand_id
1 'polypeptide(L)'
;MTFRTLMALMPLLVTACYYHQDPTVRAAQDLQRLADDLVSYEEDRDQRFQSIRLGMSPGEVMKILGAPATQRLVTSDAGVQREEWTYRASLHPLGTLTFVNRKVVEIRAE
;
A
#
# COMPACT_ATOMS: atom_id res chain seq x y z
N MET A 1 30.57 -36.70 -46.70
CA MET A 1 29.21 -36.55 -46.14
C MET A 1 29.31 -36.47 -44.61
N THR A 2 29.67 -35.33 -44.03
CA THR A 2 29.90 -35.19 -42.56
C THR A 2 29.51 -33.81 -42.01
N PHE A 3 28.75 -33.02 -42.77
CA PHE A 3 28.31 -31.67 -42.35
C PHE A 3 26.92 -31.64 -41.69
N ARG A 4 26.23 -32.78 -41.62
CA ARG A 4 24.81 -32.85 -41.25
C ARG A 4 24.55 -33.03 -39.75
N THR A 5 25.56 -33.40 -38.97
CA THR A 5 25.45 -33.66 -37.52
C THR A 5 25.76 -32.45 -36.64
N LEU A 6 26.46 -31.43 -37.17
CA LEU A 6 26.90 -30.27 -36.38
C LEU A 6 25.81 -29.18 -36.23
N MET A 7 24.81 -29.16 -37.13
CA MET A 7 23.68 -28.23 -37.04
C MET A 7 22.58 -28.67 -36.03
N ALA A 8 22.64 -29.89 -35.51
CA ALA A 8 21.63 -30.39 -34.56
C ALA A 8 21.95 -30.08 -33.08
N LEU A 9 23.18 -29.62 -32.78
CA LEU A 9 23.66 -29.38 -31.41
C LEU A 9 23.48 -27.92 -30.94
N MET A 10 23.30 -26.98 -31.86
CA MET A 10 23.10 -25.55 -31.53
C MET A 10 21.79 -25.23 -30.79
N PRO A 11 20.61 -25.81 -31.09
CA PRO A 11 19.39 -25.43 -30.38
C PRO A 11 19.33 -25.97 -28.94
N LEU A 12 20.12 -27.01 -28.61
CA LEU A 12 20.20 -27.61 -27.27
C LEU A 12 21.02 -26.76 -26.28
N LEU A 13 22.06 -26.07 -26.74
CA LEU A 13 22.84 -25.17 -25.90
C LEU A 13 22.06 -23.90 -25.54
N VAL A 14 21.28 -23.37 -26.48
CA VAL A 14 20.41 -22.20 -26.22
C VAL A 14 19.35 -22.57 -25.16
N THR A 15 18.73 -23.74 -25.23
CA THR A 15 17.72 -24.17 -24.24
C THR A 15 18.31 -24.48 -22.87
N ALA A 16 19.56 -24.96 -22.77
CA ALA A 16 20.23 -25.16 -21.48
C ALA A 16 20.61 -23.84 -20.78
N CYS A 17 20.99 -22.80 -21.54
CA CYS A 17 21.25 -21.47 -21.00
C CYS A 17 19.98 -20.71 -20.60
N TYR A 18 18.84 -20.98 -21.25
CA TYR A 18 17.54 -20.40 -20.85
C TYR A 18 17.00 -20.96 -19.54
N TYR A 19 17.44 -22.15 -19.12
CA TYR A 19 16.94 -22.81 -17.91
C TYR A 19 17.71 -22.45 -16.63
N HIS A 20 18.88 -21.80 -16.77
CA HIS A 20 19.63 -21.27 -15.63
C HIS A 20 19.36 -19.78 -15.51
N GLN A 21 18.13 -19.42 -15.14
CA GLN A 21 17.87 -18.07 -14.65
C GLN A 21 18.77 -17.86 -13.44
N ASP A 22 19.69 -16.90 -13.56
CA ASP A 22 20.56 -16.47 -12.48
C ASP A 22 19.69 -16.19 -11.24
N PRO A 23 20.00 -16.77 -10.07
CA PRO A 23 19.22 -16.59 -8.85
C PRO A 23 19.03 -15.10 -8.50
N THR A 24 19.96 -14.23 -8.91
CA THR A 24 19.86 -12.79 -8.71
C THR A 24 18.77 -12.15 -9.55
N VAL A 25 18.56 -12.58 -10.80
CA VAL A 25 17.50 -12.08 -11.68
C VAL A 25 16.13 -12.49 -11.13
N ARG A 26 16.00 -13.71 -10.61
CA ARG A 26 14.75 -14.16 -9.97
C ARG A 26 14.45 -13.35 -8.71
N ALA A 27 15.44 -13.14 -7.84
CA ALA A 27 15.28 -12.31 -6.65
C ALA A 27 14.88 -10.87 -6.99
N ALA A 28 15.46 -10.29 -8.04
CA ALA A 28 15.10 -8.94 -8.50
C ALA A 28 13.65 -8.87 -9.00
N GLN A 29 13.19 -9.88 -9.75
CA GLN A 29 11.81 -9.95 -10.22
C GLN A 29 10.81 -10.13 -9.08
N ASP A 30 11.15 -10.93 -8.06
CA ASP A 30 10.28 -11.12 -6.89
C ASP A 30 10.21 -9.83 -6.05
N LEU A 31 11.33 -9.12 -5.88
CA LEU A 31 11.32 -7.79 -5.25
C LEU A 31 10.48 -6.79 -6.04
N GLN A 32 10.55 -6.82 -7.37
CA GLN A 32 9.75 -5.94 -8.21
C GLN A 32 8.25 -6.21 -8.03
N ARG A 33 7.84 -7.49 -8.02
CA ARG A 33 6.44 -7.86 -7.73
C ARG A 33 5.98 -7.37 -6.36
N LEU A 34 6.80 -7.56 -5.33
CA LEU A 34 6.48 -7.10 -3.98
C LEU A 34 6.37 -5.56 -3.92
N ALA A 35 7.20 -4.85 -4.68
CA ALA A 35 7.12 -3.40 -4.78
C ALA A 35 5.81 -2.96 -5.47
N ASP A 36 5.44 -3.61 -6.57
CA ASP A 36 4.18 -3.33 -7.30
C ASP A 36 2.95 -3.62 -6.43
N ASP A 37 2.97 -4.73 -5.68
CA ASP A 37 1.91 -5.09 -4.73
C ASP A 37 1.79 -4.05 -3.60
N LEU A 38 2.92 -3.56 -3.09
CA LEU A 38 2.94 -2.52 -2.06
C LEU A 38 2.36 -1.21 -2.57
N VAL A 39 2.76 -0.78 -3.78
CA VAL A 39 2.24 0.45 -4.40
C VAL A 39 0.72 0.35 -4.57
N SER A 40 0.23 -0.77 -5.11
CA SER A 40 -1.20 -1.01 -5.31
C SER A 40 -1.97 -0.97 -3.98
N TYR A 41 -1.42 -1.58 -2.93
CA TYR A 41 -2.03 -1.56 -1.60
C TYR A 41 -2.10 -0.15 -0.99
N GLU A 42 -1.07 0.67 -1.22
CA GLU A 42 -1.03 2.05 -0.72
C GLU A 42 -2.01 2.95 -1.49
N GLU A 43 -2.12 2.82 -2.81
CA GLU A 43 -3.12 3.54 -3.62
C GLU A 43 -4.55 3.22 -3.18
N ASP A 44 -4.84 1.95 -2.87
CA ASP A 44 -6.13 1.54 -2.31
C ASP A 44 -6.42 2.21 -0.96
N ARG A 45 -5.39 2.42 -0.12
CA ARG A 45 -5.54 3.13 1.16
C ARG A 45 -5.79 4.62 0.96
N ASP A 46 -5.09 5.25 0.03
CA ASP A 46 -5.31 6.65 -0.34
C ASP A 46 -6.75 6.86 -0.83
N GLN A 47 -7.24 6.01 -1.72
CA GLN A 47 -8.61 6.08 -2.22
C GLN A 47 -9.65 5.92 -1.10
N ARG A 48 -9.43 4.99 -0.17
CA ARG A 48 -10.31 4.83 1.01
C ARG A 48 -10.28 6.06 1.90
N PHE A 49 -9.13 6.70 2.09
CA PHE A 49 -9.02 7.94 2.87
C PHE A 49 -9.77 9.09 2.19
N GLN A 50 -9.60 9.22 0.88
CA GLN A 50 -10.34 10.19 0.08
C GLN A 50 -11.85 9.94 0.03
N SER A 51 -12.34 8.77 0.43
CA SER A 51 -13.78 8.49 0.53
C SER A 51 -14.43 9.03 1.81
N ILE A 52 -13.64 9.39 2.82
CA ILE A 52 -14.15 9.93 4.09
C ILE A 52 -14.81 11.28 3.88
N ARG A 53 -15.91 11.52 4.59
CA ARG A 53 -16.69 12.76 4.52
C ARG A 53 -16.94 13.33 5.91
N LEU A 54 -17.14 14.65 5.95
CA LEU A 54 -17.60 15.35 7.14
C LEU A 54 -18.94 14.78 7.61
N GLY A 55 -19.12 14.70 8.92
CA GLY A 55 -20.32 14.17 9.57
C GLY A 55 -20.31 12.65 9.80
N MET A 56 -19.38 11.90 9.19
CA MET A 56 -19.26 10.44 9.40
C MET A 56 -18.98 10.12 10.87
N SER A 57 -19.53 9.00 11.33
CA SER A 57 -19.28 8.49 12.67
C SER A 57 -17.93 7.73 12.74
N PRO A 58 -17.29 7.67 13.93
CA PRO A 58 -16.10 6.85 14.16
C PRO A 58 -16.25 5.40 13.69
N GLY A 59 -17.44 4.82 13.86
CA GLY A 59 -17.72 3.44 13.44
C GLY A 59 -17.76 3.26 11.92
N GLU A 60 -18.25 4.24 11.17
CA GLU A 60 -18.22 4.23 9.70
C GLU A 60 -16.79 4.41 9.19
N VAL A 61 -16.06 5.37 9.77
CA VAL A 61 -14.64 5.59 9.44
C VAL A 61 -13.82 4.32 9.70
N MET A 62 -14.03 3.67 10.84
CA MET A 62 -13.35 2.43 11.21
C MET A 62 -13.65 1.28 10.23
N LYS A 63 -14.84 1.22 9.64
CA LYS A 63 -15.17 0.20 8.61
C LYS A 63 -14.45 0.45 7.29
N ILE A 64 -14.20 1.70 6.95
CA ILE A 64 -13.57 2.10 5.69
C ILE A 64 -12.04 2.04 5.80
N LEU A 65 -11.49 2.66 6.84
CA LEU A 65 -10.05 2.85 7.03
C LEU A 65 -9.40 1.87 8.00
N GLY A 66 -10.19 1.21 8.84
CA GLY A 66 -9.65 0.44 9.95
C GLY A 66 -9.11 1.33 11.07
N ALA A 67 -8.27 0.73 11.90
CA ALA A 67 -7.70 1.37 13.08
C ALA A 67 -6.76 2.52 12.69
N PRO A 68 -6.87 3.69 13.35
CA PRO A 68 -5.90 4.77 13.15
C PRO A 68 -4.52 4.37 13.68
N ALA A 69 -3.48 4.99 13.14
CA ALA A 69 -2.12 4.80 13.64
C ALA A 69 -1.93 5.45 15.01
N THR A 70 -2.62 6.56 15.28
CA THR A 70 -2.62 7.23 16.57
C THR A 70 -3.97 7.89 16.83
N GLN A 71 -4.40 7.86 18.08
CA GLN A 71 -5.65 8.44 18.56
C GLN A 71 -5.35 9.33 19.76
N ARG A 72 -5.71 10.61 19.65
CA ARG A 72 -5.49 11.61 20.70
C ARG A 72 -6.81 12.23 21.10
N LEU A 73 -7.10 12.21 22.40
CA LEU A 73 -8.22 12.94 22.96
C LEU A 73 -7.73 14.32 23.41
N VAL A 74 -8.36 15.36 22.90
CA VAL A 74 -8.07 16.77 23.20
C VAL A 74 -9.32 17.38 23.82
N THR A 75 -9.30 17.60 25.12
CA THR A 75 -10.36 18.36 25.79
C THR A 75 -10.00 19.83 25.74
N SER A 76 -10.84 20.64 25.10
CA SER A 76 -10.69 22.10 25.09
C SER A 76 -11.16 22.69 26.43
N ASP A 77 -10.62 23.84 26.82
CA ASP A 77 -11.03 24.60 28.03
C ASP A 77 -12.52 24.95 28.03
N ALA A 78 -13.16 24.97 26.86
CA ALA A 78 -14.60 25.13 26.70
C ALA A 78 -15.42 23.85 27.00
N GLY A 79 -14.79 22.78 27.49
CA GLY A 79 -15.43 21.49 27.78
C GLY A 79 -15.77 20.67 26.53
N VAL A 80 -15.39 21.13 25.33
CA VAL A 80 -15.61 20.39 24.08
C VAL A 80 -14.58 19.27 23.98
N GLN A 81 -15.08 18.03 24.00
CA GLN A 81 -14.27 16.84 23.77
C GLN A 81 -14.02 16.69 22.27
N ARG A 82 -12.78 16.94 21.86
CA ARG A 82 -12.28 16.72 20.50
C ARG A 82 -11.42 15.48 20.48
N GLU A 83 -11.50 14.72 19.40
CA GLU A 83 -10.71 13.52 19.22
C GLU A 83 -10.03 13.59 17.87
N GLU A 84 -8.75 13.29 17.82
CA GLU A 84 -7.90 13.44 16.64
C GLU A 84 -7.30 12.09 16.30
N TRP A 85 -7.57 11.60 15.10
CA TRP A 85 -7.13 10.30 14.60
C TRP A 85 -6.17 10.53 13.45
N THR A 86 -4.94 10.06 13.60
CA THR A 86 -3.91 10.15 12.56
C THR A 86 -3.82 8.82 11.83
N TYR A 87 -3.91 8.88 10.51
CA TYR A 87 -3.75 7.75 9.61
C TYR A 87 -2.42 7.86 8.88
N ARG A 88 -1.68 6.75 8.88
CA ARG A 88 -0.39 6.63 8.21
C ARG A 88 -0.40 5.39 7.34
N ALA A 89 0.09 5.53 6.11
CA ALA A 89 0.40 4.40 5.25
C ALA A 89 1.86 3.97 5.49
N SER A 90 2.32 2.96 4.76
CA SER A 90 3.65 2.40 4.96
C SER A 90 4.73 3.32 4.38
N LEU A 91 4.39 4.02 3.28
CA LEU A 91 5.33 4.86 2.55
C LEU A 91 5.16 6.35 2.86
N HIS A 92 3.92 6.82 3.09
CA HIS A 92 3.61 8.23 3.34
C HIS A 92 2.50 8.43 4.39
N PRO A 93 2.41 9.62 5.00
CA PRO A 93 1.27 9.99 5.82
C PRO A 93 -0.01 10.11 4.97
N LEU A 94 -1.14 9.60 5.48
CA LEU A 94 -2.45 9.75 4.81
C LEU A 94 -3.13 11.05 5.21
N GLY A 95 -3.09 11.33 6.52
CA GLY A 95 -3.69 12.53 7.08
C GLY A 95 -4.31 12.32 8.45
N THR A 96 -5.06 13.32 8.89
CA THR A 96 -5.66 13.40 10.20
C THR A 96 -7.15 13.71 10.12
N LEU A 97 -7.94 12.97 10.89
CA LEU A 97 -9.38 13.18 11.06
C LEU A 97 -9.65 13.74 12.45
N THR A 98 -10.43 14.80 12.52
CA THR A 98 -10.88 15.35 13.80
C THR A 98 -12.35 15.06 14.01
N PHE A 99 -12.68 14.51 15.16
CA PHE A 99 -14.04 14.24 15.61
C PHE A 99 -14.43 15.20 16.73
N VAL A 100 -15.66 15.68 16.66
CA VAL A 100 -16.34 16.39 17.75
C VAL A 100 -17.74 15.80 17.83
N ASN A 101 -18.21 15.49 19.05
CA ASN A 101 -19.50 14.83 19.28
C ASN A 101 -19.67 13.53 18.46
N ARG A 102 -18.60 12.74 18.33
CA ARG A 102 -18.55 11.48 17.55
C ARG A 102 -18.91 11.65 16.07
N LYS A 103 -18.57 12.79 15.48
CA LYS A 103 -18.68 13.03 14.03
C LYS A 103 -17.42 13.70 13.51
N VAL A 104 -17.00 13.32 12.32
CA VAL A 104 -15.89 13.98 11.62
C VAL A 104 -16.28 15.44 11.35
N VAL A 105 -15.48 16.37 11.86
CA VAL A 105 -15.67 17.81 11.64
C VAL A 105 -14.55 18.43 10.82
N GLU A 106 -13.40 17.75 10.73
CA GLU A 106 -12.24 18.22 9.97
C GLU A 106 -11.50 17.02 9.39
N ILE A 107 -11.02 17.18 8.15
CA ILE A 107 -10.21 16.21 7.42
C ILE A 107 -9.00 16.98 6.90
N ARG A 108 -7.80 16.58 7.31
CA ARG A 108 -6.54 17.11 6.79
C ARG A 108 -5.82 15.98 6.07
N ALA A 109 -5.73 16.05 4.75
CA ALA A 109 -4.85 15.18 3.97
C ALA A 109 -3.44 15.81 3.91
N GLU A 110 -2.41 14.98 3.84
CA GLU A 110 -1.04 15.43 3.55
C GLU A 110 -0.67 15.27 2.07
#